data_AF-A0A9N9QDQ7-F1
#
_entry.id   AF-A0A9N9QDQ7-F1
#
_cell.length_a   1.000
_cell.length_b   1.000
_cell.length_c   1.000
_cell.angle_alpha   90.00
_cell.angle_beta   90.00
_cell.angle_gamma   90.00
#
_symmetry.space_group_name_H-M   'P 1'
#
loop_
_entity.id
_entity.type
_entity.pdbx_description
1 polymer ?
#
loop_
_entity_poly.entity_id
_entity_poly.type
_entity_poly.pdbx_seq_one_letter_code
_entity_poly.pdbx_strand_id
1 'polypeptide(L)'
;MTGRLQQLAHIFKMAPRPDIHLYTAQTPNGIKISITLEELGLPYKVTNIDISKNTQKEPWFLEINPNGRIPALTDTFEDGKTIRLFESGSIQQYLIDQYDKDHKISYPKGTREYYEVNNWLFFLNAGVGPMQGQANHFSRYAPERIEYGVKRYTNETRRLYGVLDTHLAKSTSGYLVGDKCTIADIAHWGWVTAAGWAGVAIDDFPNLKAWDDRMLARPGVEKGRHVPSPHTIKELLKDKEASDAAAAKAREWVQSGMAADAKK
;
A
#
# COMPACT_ATOMS: atom_id res chain seq x y z
N MET A 1 -42.77 30.22 32.86
CA MET A 1 -41.31 30.42 32.80
C MET A 1 -40.65 29.17 33.34
N THR A 2 -39.52 28.76 32.77
CA THR A 2 -38.73 27.51 33.00
C THR A 2 -39.24 26.26 32.25
N GLY A 3 -38.44 25.79 31.28
CA GLY A 3 -38.67 24.48 30.63
C GLY A 3 -38.34 24.37 29.13
N ARG A 4 -37.91 25.42 28.42
CA ARG A 4 -37.61 25.36 26.96
C ARG A 4 -36.24 25.89 26.56
N LEU A 5 -35.20 25.61 27.35
CA LEU A 5 -33.82 26.02 27.03
C LEU A 5 -32.77 24.91 27.25
N GLN A 6 -33.15 23.63 27.16
CA GLN A 6 -32.20 22.51 27.29
C GLN A 6 -32.05 21.61 26.05
N GLN A 7 -32.61 21.99 24.90
CA GLN A 7 -32.32 21.34 23.62
C GLN A 7 -31.98 22.43 22.63
N LEU A 8 -30.68 22.70 22.45
CA LEU A 8 -30.06 23.26 21.24
C LEU A 8 -28.57 23.56 21.52
N ALA A 9 -27.87 22.61 22.13
CA ALA A 9 -26.41 22.57 22.12
C ALA A 9 -25.95 21.24 21.51
N HIS A 10 -26.45 20.94 20.30
CA HIS A 10 -25.69 20.11 19.39
C HIS A 10 -24.56 21.01 18.89
N ILE A 11 -23.50 21.09 19.70
CA ILE A 11 -22.23 21.64 19.28
C ILE A 11 -21.91 20.88 17.99
N PHE A 12 -21.87 21.59 16.85
CA PHE A 12 -21.15 21.12 15.69
C PHE A 12 -19.73 20.85 16.18
N LYS A 13 -19.44 19.61 16.61
CA LYS A 13 -18.08 19.13 16.70
C LYS A 13 -17.61 19.17 15.25
N MET A 14 -16.98 20.28 14.86
CA MET A 14 -16.12 20.26 13.69
C MET A 14 -15.24 19.04 13.87
N ALA A 15 -15.27 18.11 12.91
CA ALA A 15 -14.34 17.01 12.90
C ALA A 15 -12.95 17.59 13.14
N PRO A 16 -12.11 16.99 14.03
CA PRO A 16 -10.75 17.44 14.21
C PRO A 16 -10.11 17.62 12.84
N ARG A 17 -9.42 18.73 12.62
CA ARG A 17 -8.65 18.86 11.37
C ARG A 17 -7.67 17.68 11.32
N PRO A 18 -7.46 17.06 10.15
CA PRO A 18 -6.51 15.96 10.04
C PRO A 18 -5.14 16.38 10.59
N ASP A 19 -4.56 15.61 11.52
CA ASP A 19 -3.16 15.75 11.95
C ASP A 19 -2.40 14.48 11.56
N ILE A 20 -2.51 14.16 10.28
CA ILE A 20 -1.99 12.92 9.70
C ILE A 20 -0.47 13.00 9.62
N HIS A 21 0.21 12.01 10.21
CA HIS A 21 1.63 11.76 10.04
C HIS A 21 1.85 10.37 9.46
N LEU A 22 2.37 10.30 8.24
CA LEU A 22 2.75 9.06 7.56
C LEU A 22 4.22 8.71 7.83
N TYR A 23 4.46 7.52 8.37
CA TYR A 23 5.79 6.94 8.54
C TYR A 23 5.97 5.84 7.49
N THR A 24 6.80 6.09 6.48
CA THR A 24 6.83 5.27 5.27
C THR A 24 8.23 5.16 4.67
N ALA A 25 8.37 4.31 3.66
CA ALA A 25 9.57 4.15 2.84
C ALA A 25 9.16 3.91 1.39
N GLN A 26 10.08 4.12 0.45
CA GLN A 26 9.84 3.97 -0.99
C GLN A 26 9.66 2.49 -1.39
N THR A 27 8.50 1.92 -1.07
CA THR A 27 8.15 0.51 -1.24
C THR A 27 6.69 0.39 -1.71
N PRO A 28 6.29 -0.75 -2.31
CA PRO A 28 4.89 -0.98 -2.72
C PRO A 28 3.86 -0.75 -1.59
N ASN A 29 4.16 -1.21 -0.37
CA ASN A 29 3.26 -1.00 0.78
C ASN A 29 3.27 0.44 1.29
N GLY A 30 4.42 1.12 1.21
CA GLY A 30 4.57 2.49 1.69
C GLY A 30 3.83 3.50 0.82
N ILE A 31 4.07 3.46 -0.50
CA ILE A 31 3.47 4.41 -1.45
C ILE A 31 1.95 4.26 -1.55
N LYS A 32 1.42 3.09 -1.20
CA LYS A 32 -0.03 2.85 -1.13
C LYS A 32 -0.75 3.93 -0.31
N ILE A 33 -0.15 4.32 0.82
CA ILE A 33 -0.80 5.25 1.76
C ILE A 33 -0.68 6.69 1.27
N SER A 34 0.48 7.10 0.75
CA SER A 34 0.62 8.43 0.15
C SER A 34 -0.30 8.60 -1.06
N ILE A 35 -0.45 7.58 -1.90
CA ILE A 35 -1.42 7.61 -3.01
C ILE A 35 -2.85 7.77 -2.48
N THR A 36 -3.25 7.04 -1.43
CA THR A 36 -4.57 7.22 -0.81
C THR A 36 -4.77 8.64 -0.27
N LEU A 37 -3.77 9.21 0.41
CA LEU A 37 -3.83 10.57 0.94
C LEU A 37 -3.95 11.62 -0.18
N GLU A 38 -3.19 11.47 -1.27
CA GLU A 38 -3.24 12.36 -2.44
C GLU A 38 -4.54 12.24 -3.23
N GLU A 39 -5.08 11.02 -3.39
CA GLU A 39 -6.40 10.81 -4.00
C GLU A 39 -7.52 11.46 -3.19
N LEU A 40 -7.40 11.50 -1.85
CA LEU A 40 -8.34 12.20 -0.97
C LEU A 40 -8.06 13.70 -0.83
N GLY A 41 -6.89 14.18 -1.30
CA GLY A 41 -6.47 15.58 -1.13
C GLY A 41 -6.22 15.97 0.33
N LEU A 42 -5.83 15.02 1.17
CA LEU A 42 -5.60 15.25 2.60
C LEU A 42 -4.22 15.86 2.84
N PRO A 43 -4.09 16.84 3.74
CA PRO A 43 -2.78 17.31 4.20
C PRO A 43 -2.15 16.27 5.14
N TYR A 44 -0.85 16.03 4.99
CA TYR A 44 -0.13 15.09 5.85
C TYR A 44 1.36 15.44 5.98
N LYS A 45 1.95 15.05 7.11
CA LYS A 45 3.40 15.05 7.36
C LYS A 45 3.98 13.70 6.96
N VAL A 46 5.25 13.68 6.58
CA VAL A 46 5.95 12.45 6.19
C VAL A 46 7.26 12.30 6.95
N THR A 47 7.46 11.14 7.56
CA THR A 47 8.79 10.68 8.01
C THR A 47 9.23 9.53 7.11
N ASN A 48 10.36 9.72 6.43
CA ASN A 48 11.04 8.64 5.72
C ASN A 48 11.73 7.71 6.74
N ILE A 49 11.40 6.43 6.69
CA ILE A 49 11.96 5.39 7.55
C ILE A 49 13.04 4.64 6.77
N ASP A 50 14.29 4.81 7.17
CA ASP A 50 15.42 4.10 6.58
C ASP A 50 15.45 2.65 7.06
N ILE A 51 14.74 1.78 6.33
CA ILE A 51 14.63 0.37 6.68
C ILE A 51 15.96 -0.39 6.63
N SER A 52 16.94 0.14 5.89
CA SER A 52 18.28 -0.47 5.83
C SER A 52 19.07 -0.29 7.13
N LYS A 53 18.70 0.72 7.92
CA LYS A 53 19.27 0.99 9.26
C LYS A 53 18.43 0.44 10.40
N ASN A 54 17.37 -0.32 10.10
CA ASN A 54 16.42 -0.84 11.09
C ASN A 54 15.72 0.27 11.93
N THR A 55 15.52 1.47 11.40
CA THR A 55 14.81 2.55 12.11
C THR A 55 13.39 2.14 12.54
N GLN A 56 12.72 1.29 11.75
CA GLN A 56 11.42 0.69 12.10
C GLN A 56 11.44 -0.25 13.31
N LYS A 57 12.62 -0.55 13.87
CA LYS A 57 12.81 -1.38 15.06
C LYS A 57 13.19 -0.55 16.29
N GLU A 58 13.35 0.77 16.15
CA GLU A 58 13.64 1.66 17.28
C GLU A 58 12.44 1.76 18.23
N PRO A 59 12.66 1.93 19.55
CA PRO A 59 11.58 1.91 20.54
C PRO A 59 10.43 2.87 20.23
N TRP A 60 10.73 4.10 19.79
CA TRP A 60 9.71 5.10 19.45
C TRP A 60 8.82 4.68 18.27
N PHE A 61 9.38 3.95 17.29
CA PHE A 61 8.59 3.47 16.17
C PHE A 61 7.73 2.28 16.60
N LEU A 62 8.27 1.40 17.46
CA LEU A 62 7.53 0.26 18.00
C LEU A 62 6.36 0.67 18.89
N GLU A 63 6.41 1.84 19.52
CA GLU A 63 5.25 2.43 20.19
C GLU A 63 4.09 2.75 19.23
N ILE A 64 4.40 3.06 17.97
CA ILE A 64 3.40 3.33 16.92
C ILE A 64 2.96 2.02 16.27
N ASN A 65 3.93 1.19 15.85
CA ASN A 65 3.69 -0.09 15.21
C ASN A 65 4.54 -1.20 15.88
N PRO A 66 3.95 -2.06 16.71
CA PRO A 66 4.67 -3.11 17.40
C PRO A 66 5.24 -4.20 16.46
N ASN A 67 4.71 -4.34 15.23
CA ASN A 67 5.28 -5.23 14.21
C ASN A 67 6.64 -4.72 13.68
N GLY A 68 6.93 -3.43 13.87
CA GLY A 68 8.17 -2.81 13.43
C GLY A 68 8.36 -2.95 11.91
N ARG A 69 7.33 -2.56 11.15
CA ARG A 69 7.30 -2.53 9.68
C ARG A 69 6.62 -1.23 9.22
N ILE A 70 6.98 -0.75 8.04
CA ILE A 70 6.23 0.33 7.37
C ILE A 70 5.10 -0.26 6.51
N PRO A 71 4.09 0.55 6.12
CA PRO A 71 3.79 1.89 6.64
C PRO A 71 3.19 1.85 8.05
N ALA A 72 3.31 2.98 8.75
CA ALA A 72 2.53 3.30 9.93
C ALA A 72 1.97 4.73 9.80
N LEU A 73 0.88 5.02 10.50
CA LEU A 73 0.22 6.33 10.46
C LEU A 73 -0.25 6.72 11.85
N THR A 74 -0.11 7.98 12.20
CA THR A 74 -0.78 8.57 13.36
C THR A 74 -1.69 9.70 12.93
N ASP A 75 -2.76 9.91 13.70
CA ASP A 75 -3.73 10.99 13.49
C ASP A 75 -4.41 11.35 14.82
N THR A 76 -5.17 12.43 14.86
CA THR A 76 -6.08 12.76 15.97
C THR A 76 -7.46 12.16 15.70
N PHE A 77 -7.89 11.23 16.56
CA PHE A 77 -9.18 10.58 16.46
C PHE A 77 -10.33 11.48 16.95
N GLU A 78 -11.58 11.04 16.75
CA GLU A 78 -12.79 11.82 17.08
C GLU A 78 -12.91 12.20 18.58
N ASP A 79 -12.24 11.44 19.46
CA ASP A 79 -12.16 11.73 20.90
C ASP A 79 -11.04 12.71 21.27
N GLY A 80 -10.31 13.23 20.28
CA GLY A 80 -9.21 14.19 20.43
C GLY A 80 -7.88 13.56 20.82
N LYS A 81 -7.77 12.23 20.89
CA LYS A 81 -6.53 11.53 21.21
C LYS A 81 -5.82 11.02 19.97
N THR A 82 -4.51 10.83 20.07
CA THR A 82 -3.74 10.21 18.99
C THR A 82 -4.17 8.75 18.80
N ILE A 83 -4.54 8.40 17.57
CA ILE A 83 -4.65 7.02 17.13
C ILE A 83 -3.36 6.61 16.42
N ARG A 84 -2.95 5.35 16.62
CA ARG A 84 -1.76 4.74 16.00
C ARG A 84 -2.23 3.59 15.13
N LEU A 85 -1.82 3.59 13.86
CA LEU A 85 -2.30 2.66 12.85
C LEU A 85 -1.11 2.00 12.16
N PHE A 86 -1.23 0.70 11.95
CA PHE A 86 -0.34 -0.12 11.14
C PHE A 86 -1.17 -1.10 10.30
N GLU A 87 -0.50 -1.83 9.41
CA GLU A 87 -1.12 -2.58 8.30
C GLU A 87 -1.73 -1.68 7.23
N SER A 88 -1.14 -1.71 6.03
CA SER A 88 -1.49 -0.77 4.96
C SER A 88 -2.97 -0.82 4.54
N GLY A 89 -3.60 -2.00 4.59
CA GLY A 89 -5.04 -2.14 4.28
C GLY A 89 -5.95 -1.60 5.40
N SER A 90 -5.51 -1.72 6.66
CA SER A 90 -6.21 -1.13 7.81
C SER A 90 -6.13 0.39 7.78
N ILE A 91 -4.95 0.94 7.48
CA ILE A 91 -4.76 2.39 7.30
C ILE A 91 -5.66 2.93 6.19
N GLN A 92 -5.76 2.26 5.04
CA GLN A 92 -6.67 2.70 3.97
C GLN A 92 -8.14 2.69 4.41
N GLN A 93 -8.59 1.64 5.10
CA GLN A 93 -9.95 1.59 5.65
C GLN A 93 -10.21 2.74 6.63
N TYR A 94 -9.27 3.03 7.53
CA TYR A 94 -9.35 4.17 8.42
C TYR A 94 -9.51 5.49 7.65
N LEU A 95 -8.65 5.72 6.64
CA LEU A 95 -8.69 6.96 5.86
C LEU A 95 -10.01 7.14 5.12
N ILE A 96 -10.56 6.10 4.51
CA ILE A 96 -11.86 6.23 3.83
C ILE A 96 -13.01 6.42 4.82
N ASP A 97 -13.02 5.70 5.95
CA ASP A 97 -14.08 5.82 6.96
C ASP A 97 -14.07 7.23 7.59
N GLN A 98 -12.89 7.78 7.85
CA GLN A 98 -12.75 9.08 8.49
C GLN A 98 -12.91 10.25 7.52
N TYR A 99 -12.41 10.14 6.29
CA TYR A 99 -12.23 11.31 5.43
C TYR A 99 -12.89 11.23 4.05
N ASP A 100 -13.24 10.04 3.54
CA ASP A 100 -13.85 9.88 2.21
C ASP A 100 -15.39 9.97 2.25
N LYS A 101 -15.92 11.07 2.79
CA LYS A 101 -17.38 11.22 3.03
C LYS A 101 -18.22 11.24 1.75
N ASP A 102 -17.62 11.65 0.64
CA ASP A 102 -18.24 11.67 -0.69
C ASP A 102 -17.96 10.39 -1.48
N HIS A 103 -17.29 9.40 -0.87
CA HIS A 103 -16.97 8.12 -1.49
C HIS A 103 -16.21 8.26 -2.82
N LYS A 104 -15.19 9.13 -2.87
CA LYS A 104 -14.37 9.37 -4.07
C LYS A 104 -13.57 8.13 -4.47
N ILE A 105 -13.06 7.37 -3.49
CA ILE A 105 -12.27 6.15 -3.70
C ILE A 105 -12.78 4.97 -2.85
N SER A 106 -14.05 5.03 -2.47
CA SER A 106 -14.72 4.02 -1.67
C SER A 106 -16.19 3.87 -2.06
N TYR A 107 -16.88 2.96 -1.38
CA TYR A 107 -18.33 2.81 -1.42
C TYR A 107 -18.89 2.83 0.01
N PRO A 108 -20.16 3.22 0.22
CA PRO A 108 -20.76 3.27 1.54
C PRO A 108 -20.67 1.91 2.25
N LYS A 109 -20.33 1.93 3.53
CA LYS A 109 -20.21 0.72 4.35
C LYS A 109 -21.51 -0.06 4.35
N GLY A 110 -21.42 -1.38 4.16
CA GLY A 110 -22.57 -2.29 4.10
C GLY A 110 -23.18 -2.47 2.70
N THR A 111 -22.73 -1.71 1.69
CA THR A 111 -23.09 -1.97 0.29
C THR A 111 -22.38 -3.22 -0.23
N ARG A 112 -22.86 -3.75 -1.36
CA ARG A 112 -22.23 -4.91 -2.04
C ARG A 112 -20.78 -4.57 -2.40
N GLU A 113 -20.58 -3.41 -3.02
CA GLU A 113 -19.30 -2.94 -3.52
C GLU A 113 -18.29 -2.74 -2.39
N TYR A 114 -18.73 -2.30 -1.21
CA TYR A 114 -17.87 -2.21 -0.02
C TYR A 114 -17.27 -3.58 0.35
N TYR A 115 -18.09 -4.64 0.36
CA TYR A 115 -17.60 -5.99 0.67
C TYR A 115 -16.71 -6.55 -0.45
N GLU A 116 -17.03 -6.25 -1.71
CA GLU A 116 -16.19 -6.63 -2.84
C GLU A 116 -14.83 -5.92 -2.83
N VAL A 117 -14.77 -4.63 -2.48
CA VAL A 117 -13.50 -3.91 -2.26
C VAL A 117 -12.68 -4.60 -1.19
N ASN A 118 -13.32 -4.99 -0.07
CA ASN A 118 -12.64 -5.71 1.00
C ASN A 118 -12.09 -7.06 0.54
N ASN A 119 -12.81 -7.83 -0.28
CA ASN A 119 -12.30 -9.08 -0.84
C ASN A 119 -10.96 -8.84 -1.57
N TRP A 120 -10.88 -7.80 -2.39
CA TRP A 120 -9.66 -7.46 -3.11
C TRP A 120 -8.55 -6.93 -2.19
N LEU A 121 -8.86 -6.16 -1.16
CA LEU A 121 -7.88 -5.75 -0.15
C LEU A 121 -7.27 -6.97 0.57
N PHE A 122 -8.10 -7.92 0.97
CA PHE A 122 -7.61 -9.16 1.60
C PHE A 122 -6.87 -10.04 0.60
N PHE A 123 -7.30 -10.13 -0.67
CA PHE A 123 -6.58 -10.83 -1.74
C PHE A 123 -5.16 -10.28 -1.95
N LEU A 124 -5.01 -8.96 -1.89
CA LEU A 124 -3.69 -8.34 -1.91
C LEU A 124 -2.88 -8.69 -0.67
N ASN A 125 -3.43 -8.43 0.52
CA ASN A 125 -2.70 -8.49 1.77
C ASN A 125 -2.33 -9.94 2.16
N ALA A 126 -3.12 -10.92 1.76
CA ALA A 126 -2.88 -12.35 2.02
C ALA A 126 -2.34 -13.13 0.81
N GLY A 127 -2.39 -12.55 -0.39
CA GLY A 127 -1.97 -13.19 -1.64
C GLY A 127 -0.89 -12.39 -2.35
N VAL A 128 -1.28 -11.41 -3.16
CA VAL A 128 -0.38 -10.71 -4.11
C VAL A 128 0.86 -10.17 -3.42
N GLY A 129 0.70 -9.39 -2.34
CA GLY A 129 1.81 -8.77 -1.62
C GLY A 129 2.78 -9.80 -1.03
N PRO A 130 2.31 -10.71 -0.15
CA PRO A 130 3.17 -11.73 0.45
C PRO A 130 3.87 -12.62 -0.58
N MET A 131 3.15 -13.12 -1.59
CA MET A 131 3.72 -14.06 -2.57
C MET A 131 4.74 -13.38 -3.48
N GLN A 132 4.46 -12.17 -3.96
CA GLN A 132 5.44 -11.39 -4.72
C GLN A 132 6.63 -10.97 -3.87
N GLY A 133 6.43 -10.69 -2.57
CA GLY A 133 7.52 -10.47 -1.62
C GLY A 133 8.48 -11.66 -1.53
N GLN A 134 7.95 -12.89 -1.52
CA GLN A 134 8.78 -14.10 -1.57
C GLN A 134 9.47 -14.27 -2.93
N ALA A 135 8.78 -13.98 -4.03
CA ALA A 135 9.39 -14.01 -5.37
C ALA A 135 10.58 -13.06 -5.46
N ASN A 136 10.45 -11.84 -4.93
CA ASN A 136 11.54 -10.86 -4.81
C ASN A 136 12.69 -11.43 -3.95
N HIS A 137 12.38 -12.01 -2.79
CA HIS A 137 13.39 -12.57 -1.90
C HIS A 137 14.21 -13.66 -2.58
N PHE A 138 13.58 -14.72 -3.10
CA PHE A 138 14.29 -15.82 -3.74
C PHE A 138 15.02 -15.42 -5.02
N SER A 139 14.50 -14.42 -5.76
CA SER A 139 15.10 -13.99 -7.03
C SER A 139 16.23 -12.99 -6.86
N ARG A 140 16.24 -12.18 -5.79
CA ARG A 140 17.14 -11.02 -5.66
C ARG A 140 17.95 -11.03 -4.37
N TYR A 141 17.37 -11.45 -3.25
CA TYR A 141 17.91 -11.20 -1.91
C TYR A 141 18.41 -12.45 -1.18
N ALA A 142 18.03 -13.65 -1.61
CA ALA A 142 18.58 -14.88 -1.06
C ALA A 142 20.10 -14.93 -1.33
N PRO A 143 20.92 -15.40 -0.37
CA PRO A 143 22.37 -15.46 -0.53
C PRO A 143 22.76 -16.52 -1.57
N GLU A 144 21.93 -17.55 -1.72
CA GLU A 144 22.08 -18.63 -2.68
C GLU A 144 20.84 -18.72 -3.57
N ARG A 145 21.05 -19.09 -4.83
CA ARG A 145 19.94 -19.27 -5.78
C ARG A 145 19.30 -20.64 -5.57
N ILE A 146 18.10 -20.63 -5.00
CA ILE A 146 17.27 -21.84 -4.80
C ILE A 146 16.19 -21.86 -5.89
N GLU A 147 16.44 -22.60 -6.97
CA GLU A 147 15.58 -22.59 -8.17
C GLU A 147 14.13 -23.00 -7.87
N TYR A 148 13.91 -23.95 -6.94
CA TYR A 148 12.57 -24.30 -6.50
C TYR A 148 11.82 -23.12 -5.86
N GLY A 149 12.49 -22.34 -5.00
CA GLY A 149 11.92 -21.16 -4.36
C GLY A 149 11.57 -20.08 -5.38
N VAL A 150 12.50 -19.77 -6.29
CA VAL A 150 12.27 -18.84 -7.40
C VAL A 150 11.04 -19.27 -8.20
N LYS A 151 11.03 -20.49 -8.74
CA LYS A 151 9.91 -20.99 -9.56
C LYS A 151 8.59 -21.00 -8.80
N ARG A 152 8.57 -21.47 -7.55
CA ARG A 152 7.34 -21.56 -6.74
C ARG A 152 6.68 -20.19 -6.60
N TYR A 153 7.43 -19.19 -6.18
CA TYR A 153 6.85 -17.88 -5.87
C TYR A 153 6.63 -17.03 -7.12
N THR A 154 7.50 -17.09 -8.12
CA THR A 154 7.24 -16.41 -9.41
C THR A 154 6.00 -17.00 -10.10
N ASN A 155 5.81 -18.32 -10.07
CA ASN A 155 4.60 -18.95 -10.64
C ASN A 155 3.33 -18.59 -9.85
N GLU A 156 3.40 -18.51 -8.53
CA GLU A 156 2.25 -18.08 -7.73
C GLU A 156 1.92 -16.60 -7.96
N THR A 157 2.92 -15.71 -8.08
CA THR A 157 2.69 -14.31 -8.48
C THR A 157 2.03 -14.24 -9.86
N ARG A 158 2.49 -15.03 -10.84
CA ARG A 158 1.86 -15.10 -12.17
C ARG A 158 0.40 -15.58 -12.08
N ARG A 159 0.12 -16.60 -11.26
CA ARG A 159 -1.25 -17.10 -11.06
C ARG A 159 -2.16 -16.00 -10.48
N LEU A 160 -1.68 -15.27 -9.47
CA LEU A 160 -2.42 -14.16 -8.85
C LEU A 160 -2.65 -13.00 -9.83
N TYR A 161 -1.67 -12.69 -10.68
CA TYR A 161 -1.85 -11.71 -11.75
C TYR A 161 -2.84 -12.19 -12.82
N GLY A 162 -2.87 -13.49 -13.12
CA GLY A 162 -3.88 -14.09 -14.00
C GLY A 162 -5.30 -13.94 -13.44
N VAL A 163 -5.47 -14.02 -12.12
CA VAL A 163 -6.76 -13.71 -11.47
C VAL A 163 -7.16 -12.26 -11.67
N LEU A 164 -6.24 -11.32 -11.43
CA LEU A 164 -6.48 -9.89 -11.65
C LEU A 164 -6.81 -9.58 -13.12
N ASP A 165 -6.02 -10.13 -14.06
CA ASP A 165 -6.22 -9.94 -15.49
C ASP A 165 -7.57 -10.45 -15.96
N THR A 166 -7.94 -11.67 -15.56
CA THR A 166 -9.23 -12.29 -15.89
C THR A 166 -10.41 -11.50 -15.32
N HIS A 167 -10.24 -10.96 -14.11
CA HIS A 167 -11.25 -10.12 -13.48
C HIS A 167 -11.40 -8.78 -14.21
N LEU A 168 -10.29 -8.11 -14.51
CA LEU A 168 -10.26 -6.83 -15.22
C LEU A 168 -10.79 -6.96 -16.65
N ALA A 169 -10.65 -8.11 -17.32
CA ALA A 169 -11.26 -8.38 -18.61
C ALA A 169 -12.80 -8.29 -18.59
N LYS A 170 -13.42 -8.52 -17.43
CA LYS A 170 -14.87 -8.43 -17.22
C LYS A 170 -15.30 -7.12 -16.59
N SER A 171 -14.35 -6.28 -16.18
CA SER A 171 -14.64 -4.98 -15.57
C SER A 171 -15.20 -4.03 -16.61
N THR A 172 -16.33 -3.40 -16.28
CA THR A 172 -16.95 -2.38 -17.14
C THR A 172 -16.31 -1.00 -16.98
N SER A 173 -15.68 -0.73 -15.83
CA SER A 173 -14.99 0.53 -15.53
C SER A 173 -13.49 0.48 -15.82
N GLY A 174 -12.94 -0.72 -15.99
CA GLY A 174 -11.50 -0.94 -16.01
C GLY A 174 -10.84 -0.83 -14.63
N TYR A 175 -11.62 -0.85 -13.53
CA TYR A 175 -11.15 -0.93 -12.15
C TYR A 175 -11.61 -2.23 -11.48
N LEU A 176 -11.05 -2.57 -10.32
CA LEU A 176 -11.32 -3.84 -9.64
C LEU A 176 -12.76 -3.97 -9.13
N VAL A 177 -13.42 -2.88 -8.72
CA VAL A 177 -14.79 -2.94 -8.19
C VAL A 177 -15.63 -1.79 -8.71
N GLY A 178 -16.85 -2.12 -9.14
CA GLY A 178 -17.86 -1.14 -9.53
C GLY A 178 -17.43 -0.25 -10.69
N ASP A 179 -17.76 1.04 -10.58
CA ASP A 179 -17.69 2.05 -11.63
C ASP A 179 -16.51 3.03 -11.51
N LYS A 180 -15.64 2.88 -10.49
CA LYS A 180 -14.55 3.83 -10.21
C LYS A 180 -13.34 3.17 -9.55
N CYS A 181 -12.21 3.90 -9.55
CA CYS A 181 -11.03 3.53 -8.79
C CYS A 181 -11.33 3.53 -7.29
N THR A 182 -10.89 2.51 -6.57
CA THR A 182 -11.06 2.42 -5.12
C THR A 182 -9.75 2.14 -4.41
N ILE A 183 -9.78 2.09 -3.07
CA ILE A 183 -8.64 1.60 -2.30
C ILE A 183 -8.20 0.19 -2.69
N ALA A 184 -9.07 -0.66 -3.27
CA ALA A 184 -8.66 -1.95 -3.81
C ALA A 184 -7.63 -1.77 -4.94
N ASP A 185 -7.87 -0.87 -5.88
CA ASP A 185 -6.95 -0.60 -6.99
C ASP A 185 -5.63 0.01 -6.49
N ILE A 186 -5.74 1.05 -5.66
CA ILE A 186 -4.59 1.74 -5.05
C ILE A 186 -3.69 0.75 -4.30
N ALA A 187 -4.30 -0.21 -3.61
CA ALA A 187 -3.57 -1.19 -2.83
C ALA A 187 -2.70 -2.08 -3.72
N HIS A 188 -3.20 -2.51 -4.88
CA HIS A 188 -2.48 -3.40 -5.78
C HIS A 188 -1.40 -2.69 -6.60
N TRP A 189 -1.57 -1.40 -6.91
CA TRP A 189 -0.80 -0.72 -7.94
C TRP A 189 0.71 -0.79 -7.71
N GLY A 190 1.19 -0.45 -6.50
CA GLY A 190 2.62 -0.47 -6.18
C GLY A 190 3.27 -1.85 -6.34
N TRP A 191 2.50 -2.93 -6.19
CA TRP A 191 2.97 -4.30 -6.40
C TRP A 191 3.00 -4.67 -7.88
N VAL A 192 1.94 -4.34 -8.61
CA VAL A 192 1.82 -4.64 -10.05
C VAL A 192 2.81 -3.83 -10.89
N THR A 193 2.99 -2.53 -10.61
CA THR A 193 4.00 -1.72 -11.33
C THR A 193 5.43 -2.23 -11.11
N ALA A 194 5.66 -3.04 -10.07
CA ALA A 194 6.94 -3.66 -9.76
C ALA A 194 7.04 -5.13 -10.23
N ALA A 195 6.14 -5.60 -11.11
CA ALA A 195 6.10 -6.97 -11.62
C ALA A 195 7.46 -7.50 -12.08
N GLY A 196 8.19 -6.70 -12.88
CA GLY A 196 9.50 -7.09 -13.42
C GLY A 196 10.55 -7.31 -12.34
N TRP A 197 10.41 -6.65 -11.18
CA TRP A 197 11.31 -6.86 -10.04
C TRP A 197 11.20 -8.28 -9.49
N ALA A 198 9.99 -8.84 -9.52
CA ALA A 198 9.66 -10.22 -9.15
C ALA A 198 9.92 -11.25 -10.25
N GLY A 199 10.45 -10.81 -11.41
CA GLY A 199 10.68 -11.67 -12.57
C GLY A 199 9.40 -12.02 -13.34
N VAL A 200 8.34 -11.21 -13.21
CA VAL A 200 7.08 -11.39 -13.94
C VAL A 200 6.97 -10.35 -15.05
N ALA A 201 6.76 -10.80 -16.29
CA ALA A 201 6.49 -9.93 -17.42
C ALA A 201 5.03 -9.46 -17.37
N ILE A 202 4.79 -8.15 -17.26
CA ILE A 202 3.44 -7.59 -17.22
C ILE A 202 2.71 -7.72 -18.56
N ASP A 203 3.46 -7.83 -19.67
CA ASP A 203 2.90 -7.98 -21.03
C ASP A 203 2.16 -9.31 -21.24
N ASP A 204 2.37 -10.30 -20.37
CA ASP A 204 1.61 -11.55 -20.36
C ASP A 204 0.15 -11.35 -19.87
N PHE A 205 -0.16 -10.18 -19.31
CA PHE A 205 -1.44 -9.85 -18.68
C PHE A 205 -2.00 -8.53 -19.26
N PRO A 206 -2.59 -8.56 -20.46
CA PRO A 206 -2.93 -7.35 -21.21
C PRO A 206 -3.95 -6.44 -20.50
N ASN A 207 -4.92 -7.01 -19.79
CA ASN A 207 -5.93 -6.23 -19.05
C ASN A 207 -5.34 -5.62 -17.79
N LEU A 208 -4.46 -6.37 -17.11
CA LEU A 208 -3.73 -5.89 -15.95
C LEU A 208 -2.73 -4.78 -16.34
N LYS A 209 -2.05 -4.92 -17.48
CA LYS A 209 -1.18 -3.88 -18.03
C LYS A 209 -1.97 -2.61 -18.35
N ALA A 210 -3.11 -2.73 -19.05
CA ALA A 210 -3.96 -1.58 -19.34
C ALA A 210 -4.48 -0.90 -18.07
N TRP A 211 -4.74 -1.69 -17.01
CA TRP A 211 -5.06 -1.17 -15.68
C TRP A 211 -3.89 -0.45 -15.01
N ASP A 212 -2.67 -0.97 -15.09
CA ASP A 212 -1.47 -0.31 -14.54
C ASP A 212 -1.23 1.05 -15.23
N ASP A 213 -1.35 1.11 -16.55
CA ASP A 213 -1.24 2.35 -17.33
C ASP A 213 -2.36 3.35 -16.96
N ARG A 214 -3.59 2.87 -16.76
CA ARG A 214 -4.73 3.69 -16.29
C ARG A 214 -4.50 4.24 -14.89
N MET A 215 -3.94 3.43 -13.98
CA MET A 215 -3.64 3.85 -12.61
C MET A 215 -2.53 4.90 -12.60
N LEU A 216 -1.45 4.70 -13.34
CA LEU A 216 -0.35 5.66 -13.44
C LEU A 216 -0.79 7.03 -13.99
N ALA A 217 -1.79 7.06 -14.87
CA ALA A 217 -2.35 8.31 -15.41
C ALA A 217 -3.14 9.13 -14.39
N ARG A 218 -3.46 8.59 -13.20
CA ARG A 218 -4.22 9.31 -12.17
C ARG A 218 -3.33 10.33 -11.45
N PRO A 219 -3.78 11.59 -11.27
CA PRO A 219 -2.98 12.61 -10.58
C PRO A 219 -2.59 12.24 -9.14
N GLY A 220 -3.49 11.57 -8.39
CA GLY A 220 -3.20 11.14 -7.02
C GLY A 220 -2.16 10.03 -6.95
N VAL A 221 -2.20 9.09 -7.90
CA VAL A 221 -1.17 8.04 -8.06
C VAL A 221 0.17 8.66 -8.44
N GLU A 222 0.18 9.57 -9.41
CA GLU A 222 1.40 10.26 -9.86
C GLU A 222 2.08 11.04 -8.74
N LYS A 223 1.32 11.83 -7.96
CA LYS A 223 1.90 12.55 -6.81
C LYS A 223 2.33 11.59 -5.71
N GLY A 224 1.43 10.69 -5.31
CA GLY A 224 1.62 9.83 -4.14
C GLY A 224 2.74 8.82 -4.32
N ARG A 225 3.00 8.32 -5.54
CA ARG A 225 4.09 7.39 -5.78
C ARG A 225 5.45 8.00 -5.45
N HIS A 226 5.62 9.32 -5.57
CA HIS A 226 6.88 10.03 -5.31
C HIS A 226 7.12 10.37 -3.84
N VAL A 227 6.37 9.74 -2.91
CA VAL A 227 6.51 9.95 -1.47
C VAL A 227 6.94 8.64 -0.80
N PRO A 228 7.99 8.64 0.04
CA PRO A 228 8.72 9.81 0.54
C PRO A 228 9.84 10.30 -0.39
N SER A 229 10.12 9.57 -1.47
CA SER A 229 11.16 9.93 -2.45
C SER A 229 10.72 9.54 -3.87
N PRO A 230 11.42 9.98 -4.92
CA PRO A 230 11.00 9.66 -6.28
C PRO A 230 10.84 8.15 -6.54
N HIS A 231 9.70 7.73 -7.08
CA HIS A 231 9.49 6.36 -7.55
C HIS A 231 10.10 6.15 -8.94
N THR A 232 11.03 5.20 -9.04
CA THR A 232 11.82 4.97 -10.26
C THR A 232 11.82 3.51 -10.72
N ILE A 233 10.87 2.67 -10.29
CA ILE A 233 10.96 1.22 -10.54
C ILE A 233 10.90 0.88 -12.04
N LYS A 234 10.08 1.59 -12.83
CA LYS A 234 9.95 1.34 -14.27
C LYS A 234 11.22 1.73 -15.02
N GLU A 235 11.90 2.80 -14.60
CA GLU A 235 13.19 3.24 -15.12
C GLU A 235 14.29 2.25 -14.72
N LEU A 236 14.32 1.86 -13.44
CA LEU A 236 15.29 0.91 -12.91
C LEU A 236 15.23 -0.44 -13.64
N LEU A 237 14.02 -0.92 -13.98
CA LEU A 237 13.84 -2.19 -14.69
C LEU A 237 14.30 -2.16 -16.15
N LYS A 238 14.49 -0.98 -16.76
CA LYS A 238 15.04 -0.85 -18.12
C LYS A 238 16.56 -1.00 -18.16
N ASP A 239 17.23 -0.77 -17.02
CA ASP A 239 18.67 -0.87 -16.87
C ASP A 239 19.02 -2.08 -16.00
N LYS A 240 19.48 -3.14 -16.66
CA LYS A 240 19.82 -4.39 -15.98
C LYS A 240 20.95 -4.21 -14.97
N GLU A 241 21.97 -3.42 -15.30
CA GLU A 241 23.12 -3.20 -14.42
C GLU A 241 22.70 -2.43 -13.17
N ALA A 242 21.93 -1.35 -13.35
CA ALA A 242 21.39 -0.59 -12.22
C ALA A 242 20.44 -1.44 -11.36
N SER A 243 19.58 -2.25 -11.98
CA SER A 243 18.69 -3.17 -11.28
C SER A 243 19.45 -4.21 -10.45
N ASP A 244 20.48 -4.83 -11.02
CA ASP A 244 21.29 -5.83 -10.33
C ASP A 244 22.11 -5.20 -9.18
N ALA A 245 22.65 -3.99 -9.38
CA ALA A 245 23.32 -3.24 -8.31
C ALA A 245 22.37 -2.85 -7.16
N ALA A 246 21.14 -2.42 -7.48
CA ALA A 246 20.12 -2.13 -6.47
C ALA A 246 19.72 -3.39 -5.70
N ALA A 247 19.58 -4.53 -6.39
CA ALA A 247 19.30 -5.82 -5.76
C ALA A 247 20.43 -6.29 -4.83
N ALA A 248 21.69 -6.07 -5.20
CA ALA A 248 22.85 -6.39 -4.35
C ALA A 248 22.86 -5.55 -3.07
N LYS A 249 22.66 -4.23 -3.16
CA LYS A 249 22.51 -3.37 -1.98
C LYS A 249 21.33 -3.80 -1.11
N ALA A 250 20.22 -4.19 -1.74
CA ALA A 250 19.05 -4.68 -1.02
C ALA A 250 19.33 -5.98 -0.25
N ARG A 251 20.05 -6.91 -0.87
CA ARG A 251 20.47 -8.18 -0.26
C ARG A 251 21.22 -7.95 1.05
N GLU A 252 22.18 -7.02 1.08
CA GLU A 252 23.01 -6.77 2.26
C GLU A 252 22.16 -6.44 3.50
N TRP A 253 21.29 -5.44 3.41
CA TRP A 253 20.48 -5.04 4.56
C TRP A 253 19.34 -6.03 4.87
N VAL A 254 18.80 -6.73 3.87
CA VAL A 254 17.80 -7.81 4.10
C VAL A 254 18.42 -8.94 4.91
N GLN A 255 19.60 -9.43 4.51
CA GLN A 255 20.29 -10.52 5.21
C GLN A 255 20.74 -10.08 6.61
N SER A 256 21.26 -8.86 6.75
CA SER A 256 21.61 -8.30 8.06
C SER A 256 20.39 -8.20 8.98
N GLY A 257 19.26 -7.70 8.47
CA GLY A 257 18.01 -7.63 9.22
C GLY A 257 17.48 -9.00 9.66
N MET A 258 17.51 -10.00 8.77
CA MET A 258 17.12 -11.38 9.10
C MET A 258 18.00 -11.98 10.20
N ALA A 259 19.32 -11.79 10.12
CA ALA A 259 20.26 -12.27 11.14
C ALA A 259 20.08 -11.57 12.49
N ALA A 260 19.70 -10.30 12.50
CA ALA A 260 19.39 -9.55 13.71
C ALA A 260 18.06 -10.00 14.35
N ASP A 261 17.02 -10.24 13.53
CA ASP A 261 15.72 -10.71 14.01
C ASP A 261 15.80 -12.15 14.56
N ALA A 262 16.63 -13.03 13.99
CA ALA A 262 16.82 -14.40 14.46
C ALA A 262 17.50 -14.53 15.85
N LYS A 263 18.07 -13.44 16.39
CA LYS A 263 18.74 -13.41 17.70
C LYS A 263 17.82 -12.97 18.84
N LYS A 264 16.59 -12.55 18.53
CA LYS A 264 15.58 -12.08 19.49
C LYS A 264 14.63 -13.20 19.86
#